data_AF-Q1S5I8-F1
#
_entry.id   AF-Q1S5I8-F1
#
_cell.length_a   1.000
_cell.length_b   1.000
_cell.length_c   1.000
_cell.angle_alpha   90.00
_cell.angle_beta   90.00
_cell.angle_gamma   90.00
#
_symmetry.space_group_name_H-M   'P 1'
#
loop_
_entity.id
_entity.type
_entity.pdbx_description
1 polymer ?
#
loop_
_entity_poly.entity_id
_entity_poly.type
_entity_poly.pdbx_seq_one_letter_code
_entity_poly.pdbx_strand_id
1 'polypeptide(L)'
;MARGQTSQTPQQNTDSVFYVHPSEGPNSVIVTPLLTGSNYLAWSRSMQRALGAKNKLVFINGAVPIPDLEDLNRDAWERCNHLIHSWSAL
;
A
#
# COMPACT_ATOMS: atom_id res chain seq x y z
N MET A 1 6.46 28.96 -20.37
CA MET A 1 5.12 28.80 -19.75
C MET A 1 5.26 27.73 -18.67
N ALA A 2 5.29 28.13 -17.40
CA ALA A 2 5.41 27.21 -16.28
C ALA A 2 4.07 26.49 -16.09
N ARG A 3 4.09 25.16 -16.09
CA ARG A 3 2.93 24.34 -15.72
C ARG A 3 2.60 24.65 -14.26
N GLY A 4 1.40 25.17 -14.01
CA GLY A 4 0.88 25.31 -12.65
C GLY A 4 0.79 23.92 -12.02
N GLN A 5 1.65 23.65 -11.05
CA GLN A 5 1.53 22.49 -10.20
C GLN A 5 0.35 22.77 -9.26
N THR A 6 -0.81 22.21 -9.59
CA THR A 6 -1.87 22.04 -8.61
C THR A 6 -1.32 21.13 -7.51
N SER A 7 -1.27 21.62 -6.27
CA SER A 7 -0.98 20.81 -5.09
C SER A 7 -2.11 19.80 -4.88
N GLN A 8 -2.14 18.75 -5.70
CA GLN A 8 -3.09 17.66 -5.55
C GLN A 8 -2.58 16.76 -4.43
N THR A 9 -3.44 16.51 -3.44
CA THR A 9 -3.12 15.56 -2.39
C THR A 9 -2.94 14.17 -3.00
N PRO A 10 -2.11 13.29 -2.41
CA PRO A 10 -1.84 11.97 -2.99
C PRO A 10 -3.09 11.10 -3.20
N GLN A 11 -4.20 11.41 -2.50
CA GLN A 11 -5.50 10.77 -2.66
C GLN A 11 -6.30 11.20 -3.90
N GLN A 12 -5.95 12.32 -4.52
CA GLN A 12 -6.61 12.79 -5.76
C GLN A 12 -5.89 12.31 -7.02
N ASN A 13 -4.65 11.81 -6.88
CA ASN A 13 -3.86 11.28 -7.97
C ASN A 13 -3.87 9.75 -7.95
N THR A 14 -4.61 9.13 -8.87
CA THR A 14 -4.72 7.66 -8.98
C THR A 14 -3.40 6.97 -9.33
N ASP A 15 -2.46 7.70 -9.92
CA ASP A 15 -1.12 7.20 -10.26
C ASP A 15 -0.15 7.29 -9.08
N SER A 16 -0.56 7.92 -7.97
CA SER A 16 0.24 7.99 -6.75
C SER A 16 0.35 6.63 -6.08
N VAL A 17 1.56 6.27 -5.62
CA VAL A 17 1.78 5.08 -4.79
C VAL A 17 0.98 5.13 -3.48
N PHE A 18 0.67 6.33 -3.00
CA PHE A 18 -0.13 6.60 -1.79
C PHE A 18 -1.64 6.64 -2.04
N TYR A 19 -2.08 6.48 -3.29
CA TYR A 19 -3.51 6.44 -3.59
C TYR A 19 -4.16 5.23 -2.93
N VAL A 20 -5.29 5.47 -2.27
CA VAL A 20 -6.14 4.43 -1.69
C VAL A 20 -7.53 4.61 -2.29
N HIS A 21 -8.01 3.59 -2.99
CA HIS A 21 -9.34 3.65 -3.59
C HIS A 21 -10.41 3.61 -2.48
N PRO A 22 -11.55 4.32 -2.60
CA PRO A 22 -12.57 4.35 -1.55
C PRO A 22 -13.15 2.97 -1.14
N SER A 23 -13.01 1.94 -1.98
CA SER A 23 -13.40 0.56 -1.65
C SER A 23 -12.33 -0.23 -0.89
N GLU A 24 -11.14 0.33 -0.71
CA GLU A 24 -10.02 -0.31 -0.03
C GLU A 24 -10.12 -0.07 1.47
N GLY A 25 -10.58 -1.09 2.18
CA GLY A 25 -10.57 -1.15 3.64
C GLY A 25 -9.71 -2.30 4.17
N PRO A 26 -9.68 -2.46 5.51
CA PRO A 26 -8.92 -3.52 6.19
C PRO A 26 -9.22 -4.94 5.70
N ASN A 27 -10.43 -5.21 5.22
CA ASN A 27 -10.87 -6.52 4.74
C ASN A 27 -10.93 -6.62 3.21
N SER A 28 -10.46 -5.61 2.48
CA SER A 28 -10.58 -5.56 1.01
C SER A 28 -9.61 -6.49 0.26
N VAL A 29 -8.62 -7.03 0.96
CA VAL A 29 -7.68 -8.02 0.45
C VAL A 29 -7.70 -9.23 1.36
N ILE A 30 -7.94 -10.40 0.78
CA ILE A 30 -7.86 -11.70 1.46
C ILE A 30 -6.79 -12.50 0.74
N VAL A 31 -5.76 -12.92 1.47
CA VAL A 31 -4.66 -13.70 0.90
C VAL A 31 -4.91 -15.18 1.16
N THR A 32 -5.00 -15.96 0.07
CA THR A 32 -5.15 -17.41 0.13
C THR A 32 -3.93 -18.11 -0.49
N PRO A 33 -3.38 -19.17 0.13
CA PRO A 33 -3.76 -19.73 1.44
C PRO A 33 -3.40 -18.79 2.59
N LEU A 34 -4.08 -18.92 3.75
CA LEU A 34 -3.70 -18.23 4.99
C LEU A 34 -2.33 -18.74 5.45
N LEU A 35 -1.55 -17.91 6.13
CA LEU A 35 -0.21 -18.28 6.56
C LEU A 35 -0.27 -19.41 7.60
N THR A 36 0.41 -20.50 7.31
CA THR A 36 0.71 -21.60 8.24
C THR A 36 2.22 -21.80 8.31
N GLY A 37 2.69 -22.53 9.32
CA GLY A 37 4.14 -22.71 9.51
C GLY A 37 4.89 -23.31 8.32
N SER A 38 4.23 -24.07 7.45
CA SER A 38 4.86 -24.78 6.33
C SER A 38 4.62 -24.15 4.96
N ASN A 39 3.70 -23.19 4.82
CA ASN A 39 3.26 -22.70 3.50
C ASN A 39 3.77 -21.30 3.13
N TYR A 40 4.76 -20.77 3.86
CA TYR A 40 5.27 -19.40 3.69
C TYR A 40 5.56 -19.03 2.23
N LEU A 41 6.13 -19.94 1.43
CA LEU A 41 6.41 -19.68 0.02
C LEU A 41 5.13 -19.46 -0.81
N ALA A 42 4.08 -20.23 -0.54
CA ALA A 42 2.80 -20.08 -1.22
C ALA A 42 2.07 -18.81 -0.76
N TRP A 43 2.03 -18.57 0.55
CA TRP A 43 1.43 -17.38 1.14
C TRP A 43 2.14 -16.10 0.66
N SER A 44 3.47 -16.05 0.70
CA SER A 44 4.25 -14.86 0.29
C SER A 44 4.04 -14.51 -1.17
N ARG A 45 3.98 -15.50 -2.07
CA ARG A 45 3.64 -15.29 -3.50
C ARG A 45 2.23 -14.75 -3.67
N SER A 46 1.26 -15.27 -2.92
CA SER A 46 -0.12 -14.76 -2.95
C SER A 46 -0.21 -13.33 -2.40
N MET A 47 0.49 -13.04 -1.30
CA MET A 47 0.58 -11.70 -0.71
C MET A 47 1.20 -10.70 -1.70
N GLN A 48 2.33 -11.05 -2.34
CA GLN A 48 2.97 -10.19 -3.33
C GLN A 48 2.04 -9.88 -4.52
N ARG A 49 1.27 -10.86 -5.00
CA ARG A 49 0.27 -10.64 -6.06
C ARG A 49 -0.84 -9.71 -5.61
N ALA A 50 -1.37 -9.92 -4.40
CA ALA A 50 -2.45 -9.11 -3.86
C ALA A 50 -2.02 -7.64 -3.68
N LEU A 51 -0.83 -7.42 -3.13
CA LEU A 51 -0.24 -6.09 -2.99
C LEU A 51 0.13 -5.46 -4.34
N GLY A 52 0.62 -6.27 -5.28
CA GLY A 52 0.93 -5.84 -6.65
C GLY A 52 -0.30 -5.30 -7.37
N ALA A 53 -1.44 -5.99 -7.26
CA ALA A 53 -2.72 -5.54 -7.83
C ALA A 53 -3.23 -4.21 -7.24
N LYS A 54 -2.70 -3.82 -6.08
CA LYS A 54 -3.04 -2.60 -5.34
C LYS A 54 -1.98 -1.49 -5.47
N ASN A 55 -0.90 -1.74 -6.23
CA ASN A 55 0.30 -0.89 -6.28
C ASN A 55 0.94 -0.65 -4.89
N LYS A 56 0.80 -1.60 -3.96
CA LYS A 56 1.32 -1.53 -2.59
C LYS A 56 2.55 -2.40 -2.35
N LEU A 57 3.00 -3.15 -3.35
CA LEU A 57 4.21 -3.98 -3.26
C LEU A 57 5.47 -3.15 -2.94
N VAL A 58 5.49 -1.89 -3.37
CA VAL A 58 6.61 -0.96 -3.16
C VAL A 58 6.84 -0.54 -1.69
N PHE A 59 5.85 -0.80 -0.83
CA PHE A 59 5.99 -0.55 0.61
C PHE A 59 6.70 -1.69 1.32
N ILE A 60 6.52 -2.94 0.85
CA ILE A 60 7.14 -4.12 1.50
C ILE A 60 8.57 -4.37 1.00
N ASN A 61 8.90 -3.94 -0.21
CA ASN A 61 10.25 -4.09 -0.77
C ASN A 61 11.20 -2.93 -0.38
N GLY A 62 10.70 -1.95 0.39
CA GLY A 62 11.47 -0.80 0.85
C GLY A 62 11.72 0.27 -0.22
N ALA A 63 11.09 0.18 -1.40
CA ALA A 63 11.24 1.19 -2.45
C ALA A 63 10.60 2.54 -2.06
N VAL A 64 9.59 2.51 -1.20
CA VAL A 64 9.01 3.70 -0.57
C VAL A 64 9.56 3.81 0.86
N PRO A 65 10.50 4.73 1.14
CA PRO A 65 11.02 4.90 2.48
C PRO A 65 9.96 5.48 3.42
N ILE A 66 10.19 5.31 4.72
CA ILE A 66 9.40 5.98 5.75
C ILE A 66 9.67 7.49 5.63
N PRO A 67 8.65 8.32 5.37
CA PRO A 67 8.84 9.76 5.26
C PRO A 67 9.07 10.40 6.62
N ASP A 68 9.75 11.55 6.62
CA ASP A 68 9.99 12.36 7.81
C ASP A 68 8.67 12.82 8.45
N LEU A 69 8.72 13.17 9.74
CA LEU A 69 7.53 13.59 10.48
C LEU A 69 6.88 14.87 9.92
N GLU A 70 7.66 15.71 9.23
CA GLU A 70 7.20 16.97 8.64
C GLU A 70 6.81 16.82 7.15
N ASP A 71 6.95 15.63 6.57
CA ASP A 71 6.59 15.38 5.17
C ASP A 71 5.06 15.43 4.99
N LEU A 72 4.60 16.18 4.00
CA LEU A 72 3.18 16.29 3.65
C LEU A 72 2.55 14.95 3.24
N ASN A 73 3.36 13.96 2.86
CA ASN A 73 2.91 12.61 2.50
C ASN A 73 2.88 11.65 3.70
N ARG A 74 3.29 12.07 4.90
CA ARG A 74 3.38 11.22 6.09
C ARG A 74 2.06 10.51 6.39
N ASP A 75 0.97 11.26 6.46
CA ASP A 75 -0.37 10.71 6.72
C ASP A 75 -0.80 9.71 5.64
N ALA A 76 -0.46 9.98 4.37
CA ALA A 76 -0.85 9.13 3.25
C ALA A 76 -0.04 7.82 3.25
N TRP A 77 1.25 7.90 3.60
CA TRP A 77 2.11 6.74 3.82
C TRP A 77 1.59 5.89 5.00
N GLU A 78 1.25 6.50 6.13
CA GLU A 78 0.75 5.78 7.31
C GLU A 78 -0.56 5.05 7.03
N ARG A 79 -1.49 5.68 6.30
CA ARG A 79 -2.73 5.02 5.84
C ARG A 79 -2.45 3.78 5.01
N CYS A 80 -1.53 3.88 4.04
CA CYS A 80 -1.12 2.73 3.24
C CYS A 80 -0.49 1.64 4.10
N ASN A 81 0.37 2.02 5.04
CA ASN A 81 1.03 1.09 5.96
C ASN A 81 0.01 0.33 6.83
N HIS A 82 -0.98 1.03 7.41
CA HIS A 82 -2.04 0.41 8.20
C HIS A 82 -2.89 -0.59 7.40
N LEU A 83 -3.18 -0.29 6.13
CA LEU A 83 -3.90 -1.21 5.25
C LEU A 83 -3.09 -2.47 4.96
N ILE A 84 -1.81 -2.33 4.63
CA ILE A 84 -0.92 -3.46 4.35
C ILE A 84 -0.83 -4.38 5.58
N HIS A 85 -0.66 -3.81 6.78
CA HIS A 85 -0.70 -4.58 8.02
C HIS A 85 -2.02 -5.34 8.19
N SER A 86 -3.15 -4.67 7.94
CA SER A 86 -4.48 -5.29 8.04
C SER A 86 -4.64 -6.48 7.09
N TRP A 87 -4.12 -6.37 5.87
CA TRP A 87 -4.17 -7.45 4.86
C TRP A 87 -3.21 -8.59 5.15
N SER A 88 -2.13 -8.32 5.88
CA SER A 88 -1.17 -9.33 6.32
C SER A 88 -1.57 -10.11 7.56
N ALA A 89 -2.59 -9.65 8.28
CA ALA A 89 -3.01 -10.19 9.56
C ALA A 89 -3.96 -11.41 9.47
N LEU A 90 -4.19 -11.94 8.27
CA LEU A 90 -5.10 -13.08 8.03
C LEU A 90 -4.34 -14.29 7.45
#